data_AF-A0A9P0PMY6-F1
#
_entry.id   AF-A0A9P0PMY6-F1
#
_cell.length_a   1.000
_cell.length_b   1.000
_cell.length_c   1.000
_cell.angle_alpha   90.00
_cell.angle_beta   90.00
_cell.angle_gamma   90.00
#
_symmetry.space_group_name_H-M   'P 1'
#
loop_
_entity.id
_entity.type
_entity.pdbx_description
1 polymer ?
#
loop_
_entity_poly.entity_id
_entity_poly.type
_entity_poly.pdbx_seq_one_letter_code
_entity_poly.pdbx_strand_id
1 'polypeptide(L)'
;MSRKCVNNPDQFCYVCGDVTFASQRRSITPLITKAYQLYFGCKLGDQDKQWAPHICCNTCASSLRSWLNGKKRSMRFAVPMVRREPTNHINDCYFCMIPCKKKSVINYPNIPSVMRPVPHSDENPIPKPPESYTCESENESDHGDRVIRQEEDMPSTSRDPDFIPSTSCHQPHKITQSELNDLVRDLELPKCKAELLGSRLQQWNLLEDDVSVCVFRKRHKDLEPFFNMENNLVFCSNINGLLAALNINYNPEEWRLFEFKGSYAVHMKESYDNMKYLLTCIKYDEHQWHICGDLKVVALLLGLQLGYTKFCCFLCELDSRAKALHYTRQNWPVRQFLEPVDSKKNLLPPLHIKLGLMKNFVKALDRDGSAFKYLRQKFPKLSEAKVKEGIFVGPQIRNILKDTQFENTITGIEKTAWNDFRLVVTNFLGNRKADNYKAVVKNMLSSYQKMGCNMSLKIHFLHSHLDFFPDNCGAVSDEHGERFHQDISTMEKRYQGKWNPSMFADYCWTLGRDAPETIHKRTAKRQRI
;
A
#
# COMPACT_ATOMS: atom_id res chain seq x y z
N MET A 1 1.77 12.53 43.34
CA MET A 1 1.55 11.75 42.09
C MET A 1 0.13 11.97 41.64
N SER A 2 -0.11 12.19 40.35
CA SER A 2 -1.46 12.35 39.79
C SER A 2 -2.35 11.18 40.22
N ARG A 3 -3.50 11.45 40.83
CA ARG A 3 -4.54 10.44 41.16
C ARG A 3 -5.34 10.00 39.91
N LYS A 4 -4.85 10.29 38.71
CA LYS A 4 -5.54 9.99 37.44
C LYS A 4 -4.86 8.83 36.73
N CYS A 5 -5.67 7.88 36.29
CA CYS A 5 -5.25 6.76 35.46
C CYS A 5 -4.60 7.23 34.15
N VAL A 6 -3.62 6.46 33.66
CA VAL A 6 -2.94 6.72 32.37
C VAL A 6 -3.90 6.61 31.19
N ASN A 7 -4.83 5.67 31.26
CA ASN A 7 -5.90 5.49 30.28
C ASN A 7 -7.25 5.81 30.93
N ASN A 8 -8.18 6.36 30.15
CA ASN A 8 -9.55 6.62 30.60
C ASN A 8 -10.27 5.26 30.82
N PRO A 9 -10.94 5.03 31.98
CA PRO A 9 -11.73 3.82 32.24
C PRO A 9 -12.71 3.45 31.11
N ASP A 10 -13.30 4.45 30.44
CA ASP A 10 -14.22 4.27 29.30
C ASP A 10 -13.53 3.84 28.00
N GLN A 11 -12.22 3.60 28.03
CA GLN A 11 -11.51 2.85 27.00
C GLN A 11 -11.66 1.34 27.18
N PHE A 12 -12.30 0.86 28.25
CA PHE A 12 -12.47 -0.56 28.56
C PHE A 12 -13.94 -0.90 28.69
N CYS A 13 -14.32 -2.11 28.26
CA CYS A 13 -15.67 -2.60 28.44
C CYS A 13 -15.92 -2.94 29.92
N TYR A 14 -17.03 -2.46 30.49
CA TYR A 14 -17.46 -2.83 31.83
C TYR A 14 -17.64 -4.35 31.97
N VAL A 15 -18.34 -4.97 31.01
CA VAL A 15 -18.76 -6.39 31.08
C VAL A 15 -17.61 -7.39 30.86
N CYS A 16 -16.81 -7.25 29.80
CA CYS A 16 -15.72 -8.21 29.49
C CYS A 16 -14.31 -7.73 29.87
N GLY A 17 -14.13 -6.45 30.18
CA GLY A 17 -12.82 -5.88 30.49
C GLY A 17 -11.94 -5.49 29.29
N ASP A 18 -12.31 -5.90 28.07
CA ASP A 18 -11.49 -5.66 26.89
C ASP A 18 -11.37 -4.17 26.53
N VAL A 19 -10.26 -3.80 25.91
CA VAL A 19 -10.07 -2.47 25.32
C VAL A 19 -11.09 -2.24 24.20
N THR A 20 -11.75 -1.09 24.22
CA THR A 20 -12.76 -0.68 23.25
C THR A 20 -12.32 0.55 22.47
N PHE A 21 -12.41 0.44 21.15
CA PHE A 21 -12.23 1.57 20.23
C PHE A 21 -13.53 2.33 20.08
N ALA A 22 -13.47 3.64 19.77
CA ALA A 22 -14.65 4.52 19.75
C ALA A 22 -15.84 3.97 18.94
N SER A 23 -15.60 3.33 17.79
CA SER A 23 -16.67 2.72 16.97
C SER A 23 -17.38 1.52 17.61
N GLN A 24 -16.75 0.89 18.60
CA GLN A 24 -17.23 -0.31 19.28
C GLN A 24 -17.82 -0.02 20.67
N ARG A 25 -17.78 1.24 21.15
CA ARG A 25 -18.36 1.63 22.45
C ARG A 25 -19.87 1.73 22.36
N ARG A 26 -20.56 1.30 23.40
CA ARG A 26 -22.01 1.38 23.58
C ARG A 26 -22.31 1.86 24.99
N SER A 27 -23.31 2.73 25.11
CA SER A 27 -23.85 3.14 26.40
C SER A 27 -24.53 1.95 27.08
N ILE A 28 -24.48 1.93 28.41
CA ILE A 28 -25.19 0.93 29.19
C ILE A 28 -26.64 1.39 29.39
N THR A 29 -27.47 1.12 28.39
CA THR A 29 -28.91 1.45 28.40
C THR A 29 -29.68 0.67 29.48
N PRO A 30 -30.87 1.13 29.92
CA PRO A 30 -31.72 0.38 30.86
C PRO A 30 -32.00 -1.06 30.42
N LEU A 31 -32.17 -1.29 29.11
CA LEU A 31 -32.33 -2.63 28.54
C LEU A 31 -31.09 -3.50 28.77
N ILE A 32 -29.89 -2.96 28.56
CA ILE A 32 -28.63 -3.67 28.80
C ILE A 32 -28.44 -3.93 30.30
N THR A 33 -28.80 -2.97 31.16
CA THR A 33 -28.76 -3.13 32.62
C THR A 33 -29.67 -4.27 33.08
N LYS A 34 -30.91 -4.32 32.56
CA LYS A 34 -31.87 -5.39 32.85
C LYS A 34 -31.39 -6.74 32.32
N ALA A 35 -30.89 -6.79 31.08
CA ALA A 35 -30.31 -8.00 30.50
C ALA A 35 -29.11 -8.51 31.28
N TYR A 36 -28.22 -7.61 31.72
CA TYR A 36 -27.05 -7.93 32.53
C TYR A 36 -27.47 -8.55 33.87
N GLN A 37 -28.43 -7.95 34.57
CA GLN A 37 -28.92 -8.45 35.85
C GLN A 37 -29.57 -9.83 35.72
N LEU A 38 -30.36 -10.06 34.67
CA LEU A 38 -31.01 -11.34 34.42
C LEU A 38 -30.02 -12.43 34.00
N TYR A 39 -28.98 -12.07 33.22
CA TYR A 39 -27.97 -13.03 32.77
C TYR A 39 -27.00 -13.41 33.90
N PHE A 40 -26.44 -12.43 34.59
CA PHE A 40 -25.37 -12.65 35.57
C PHE A 40 -25.87 -12.79 37.01
N GLY A 41 -27.16 -12.56 37.26
CA GLY A 41 -27.75 -12.64 38.60
C GLY A 41 -27.32 -11.52 39.55
N CYS A 42 -26.61 -10.50 39.06
CA CYS A 42 -26.09 -9.39 39.86
C CYS A 42 -26.38 -8.04 39.21
N LYS A 43 -26.57 -7.00 40.03
CA LYS A 43 -26.75 -5.63 39.54
C LYS A 43 -25.44 -5.07 39.01
N LEU A 44 -25.53 -4.17 38.04
CA LEU A 44 -24.40 -3.38 37.57
C LEU A 44 -23.91 -2.49 38.72
N GLY A 45 -22.68 -2.71 39.19
CA GLY A 45 -22.07 -1.98 40.32
C GLY A 45 -21.22 -0.79 39.88
N ASP A 46 -20.93 0.10 40.83
CA ASP A 46 -19.94 1.18 40.72
C ASP A 46 -20.17 2.19 39.56
N GLN A 47 -21.39 2.29 39.02
CA GLN A 47 -21.71 3.25 37.94
C GLN A 47 -21.76 4.71 38.40
N ASP A 48 -21.70 4.95 39.70
CA ASP A 48 -21.51 6.26 40.32
C ASP A 48 -20.03 6.60 40.55
N LYS A 49 -19.12 5.66 40.27
CA LYS A 49 -17.68 5.81 40.55
C LYS A 49 -16.91 6.15 39.29
N GLN A 50 -16.20 7.29 39.31
CA GLN A 50 -15.37 7.73 38.19
C GLN A 50 -14.23 6.78 37.82
N TRP A 51 -13.84 5.85 38.72
CA TRP A 51 -12.81 4.85 38.44
C TRP A 51 -13.35 3.61 37.70
N ALA A 52 -14.68 3.42 37.61
CA ALA A 52 -15.29 2.32 36.88
C ALA A 52 -15.56 2.72 35.42
N PRO A 53 -15.60 1.76 34.47
CA PRO A 53 -16.10 2.03 33.12
C PRO A 53 -17.62 2.23 33.10
N HIS A 54 -18.11 3.19 32.32
CA HIS A 54 -19.54 3.49 32.15
C HIS A 54 -20.07 3.03 30.78
N ILE A 55 -19.25 2.26 30.06
CA ILE A 55 -19.52 1.81 28.70
C ILE A 55 -19.32 0.30 28.57
N CYS A 56 -19.97 -0.29 27.58
CA CYS A 56 -19.73 -1.67 27.18
C CYS A 56 -19.34 -1.76 25.70
N CYS A 57 -18.73 -2.87 25.29
CA CYS A 57 -18.42 -3.09 23.88
C CYS A 57 -19.66 -3.58 23.11
N ASN A 58 -19.71 -3.30 21.81
CA ASN A 58 -20.80 -3.72 20.93
C ASN A 58 -21.06 -5.23 20.98
N THR A 59 -20.01 -6.04 21.17
CA THR A 59 -20.16 -7.50 21.33
C THR A 59 -20.94 -7.85 22.59
N CYS A 60 -20.61 -7.27 23.74
CA CYS A 60 -21.32 -7.53 24.99
C CYS A 60 -22.77 -7.00 24.94
N ALA A 61 -22.96 -5.78 24.43
CA ALA A 61 -24.28 -5.18 24.27
C ALA A 61 -25.19 -6.04 23.37
N SER A 62 -24.69 -6.44 22.20
CA SER A 62 -25.45 -7.25 21.25
C SER A 62 -25.71 -8.67 21.74
N SER A 63 -24.78 -9.30 22.45
CA SER A 63 -24.98 -10.62 23.07
C SER A 63 -26.05 -10.59 24.15
N LEU A 64 -26.01 -9.62 25.07
CA LEU A 64 -27.03 -9.45 26.12
C LEU A 64 -28.41 -9.17 25.54
N ARG A 65 -28.52 -8.27 24.55
CA ARG A 65 -29.78 -7.99 23.84
C ARG A 65 -30.31 -9.24 23.11
N SER A 66 -29.43 -9.97 22.43
CA SER A 66 -29.82 -11.17 21.68
C SER A 66 -30.31 -12.29 22.59
N TRP A 67 -29.63 -12.50 23.72
CA TRP A 67 -30.01 -13.48 24.72
C TRP A 67 -31.37 -13.14 25.34
N LEU A 68 -31.57 -11.88 25.76
CA LEU A 68 -32.83 -11.43 26.35
C LEU A 68 -34.02 -11.62 25.39
N ASN A 69 -33.78 -11.45 24.08
CA ASN A 69 -34.78 -11.66 23.02
C ASN A 69 -34.94 -13.13 22.58
N GLY A 70 -34.45 -14.10 23.36
CA GLY A 70 -34.64 -15.53 23.09
C GLY A 70 -33.86 -16.09 21.89
N LYS A 71 -32.88 -15.34 21.34
CA LYS A 71 -32.03 -15.84 20.25
C LYS A 71 -30.97 -16.81 20.80
N LYS A 72 -30.50 -17.75 19.96
CA LYS A 72 -29.42 -18.73 20.28
C LYS A 72 -28.02 -18.08 20.40
N ARG A 73 -27.88 -17.02 21.20
CA ARG A 73 -26.60 -16.37 21.55
C ARG A 73 -26.50 -16.26 23.06
N SER A 74 -25.33 -16.62 23.59
CA SER A 74 -24.97 -16.48 25.01
C SER A 74 -23.77 -15.56 25.17
N MET A 75 -23.49 -15.14 26.40
CA MET A 75 -22.22 -14.53 26.74
C MET A 75 -21.11 -15.59 26.65
N ARG A 76 -19.86 -15.14 26.48
CA ARG A 76 -18.68 -16.02 26.40
C ARG A 76 -18.22 -16.52 27.77
N PHE A 77 -18.80 -15.99 28.84
CA PHE A 77 -18.41 -16.21 30.23
C PHE A 77 -19.66 -16.16 31.11
N ALA A 78 -19.61 -16.93 32.19
CA ALA A 78 -20.66 -17.00 33.19
C ALA A 78 -20.53 -15.91 34.25
N VAL A 79 -19.29 -15.51 34.58
CA VAL A 79 -19.03 -14.40 35.50
C VAL A 79 -18.40 -13.26 34.69
N PRO A 80 -18.95 -12.04 34.74
CA PRO A 80 -18.38 -10.90 34.03
C PRO A 80 -17.09 -10.43 34.70
N MET A 81 -16.41 -9.45 34.13
CA MET A 81 -15.26 -8.85 34.80
C MET A 81 -15.71 -8.18 36.11
N VAL A 82 -15.06 -8.54 37.22
CA VAL A 82 -15.32 -7.93 38.54
C VAL A 82 -14.17 -6.99 38.86
N ARG A 83 -14.50 -5.79 39.35
CA ARG A 83 -13.53 -4.74 39.68
C ARG A 83 -13.72 -4.27 41.11
N ARG A 84 -12.64 -3.75 41.68
CA ARG A 84 -12.57 -3.03 42.95
C ARG A 84 -11.74 -1.77 42.73
N GLU A 85 -11.85 -0.82 43.63
CA GLU A 85 -11.05 0.41 43.56
C GLU A 85 -9.54 0.07 43.65
N PRO A 86 -8.71 0.57 42.71
CA PRO A 86 -7.29 0.29 42.68
C PRO A 86 -6.58 0.89 43.90
N THR A 87 -5.72 0.13 44.58
CA THR A 87 -4.97 0.65 45.74
C THR A 87 -3.85 1.62 45.33
N ASN A 88 -3.33 1.50 44.11
CA ASN A 88 -2.32 2.40 43.55
C ASN A 88 -2.29 2.33 42.00
N HIS A 89 -1.70 3.35 41.36
CA HIS A 89 -1.62 3.44 39.89
C HIS A 89 -0.37 2.79 39.25
N ILE A 90 0.45 2.08 40.05
CA ILE A 90 1.73 1.51 39.60
C ILE A 90 1.57 0.02 39.30
N ASN A 91 1.08 -0.76 40.26
CA ASN A 91 0.98 -2.22 40.16
C ASN A 91 -0.43 -2.79 40.42
N ASP A 92 -1.37 -1.95 40.84
CA ASP A 92 -2.74 -2.36 41.14
C ASP A 92 -3.77 -1.46 40.45
N CYS A 93 -3.51 -1.06 39.20
CA CYS A 93 -4.45 -0.30 38.37
C CYS A 93 -4.51 -0.85 36.96
N TYR A 94 -5.60 -1.55 36.66
CA TYR A 94 -5.84 -2.21 35.37
C TYR A 94 -5.71 -1.26 34.17
N PHE A 95 -6.20 -0.03 34.33
CA PHE A 95 -6.16 0.98 33.26
C PHE A 95 -4.75 1.50 33.00
N CYS A 96 -3.88 1.59 34.01
CA CYS A 96 -2.50 2.02 33.82
C CYS A 96 -1.62 0.93 33.20
N MET A 97 -1.93 -0.34 33.49
CA MET A 97 -1.11 -1.47 33.09
C MET A 97 -1.32 -1.92 31.64
N ILE A 98 -2.39 -1.48 30.97
CA ILE A 98 -2.72 -1.93 29.61
C ILE A 98 -2.32 -0.90 28.54
N PRO A 99 -1.46 -1.25 27.57
CA PRO A 99 -1.03 -0.32 26.52
C PRO A 99 -2.09 -0.18 25.41
N CYS A 100 -2.79 0.95 25.38
CA CYS A 100 -3.88 1.21 24.41
C CYS A 100 -3.42 1.70 23.01
N LYS A 101 -2.11 1.73 22.70
CA LYS A 101 -1.54 2.44 21.53
C LYS A 101 -0.99 1.57 20.37
N LYS A 102 -1.05 0.22 20.40
CA LYS A 102 -0.55 -0.64 19.30
C LYS A 102 -1.46 -1.87 19.06
N LYS A 103 -1.73 -2.22 17.78
CA LYS A 103 -2.46 -3.44 17.32
C LYS A 103 -1.64 -4.74 17.51
N SER A 104 -0.92 -4.89 18.60
CA SER A 104 -0.33 -6.17 19.01
C SER A 104 -1.26 -6.88 19.99
N VAL A 105 -1.09 -8.20 20.16
CA VAL A 105 -1.82 -9.02 21.14
C VAL A 105 -1.77 -8.34 22.51
N ILE A 106 -2.92 -7.87 23.02
CA ILE A 106 -3.04 -7.21 24.32
C ILE A 106 -3.03 -8.32 25.38
N ASN A 107 -2.05 -8.30 26.28
CA ASN A 107 -2.04 -9.19 27.43
C ASN A 107 -2.78 -8.53 28.59
N TYR A 108 -3.80 -9.20 29.11
CA TYR A 108 -4.63 -8.71 30.22
C TYR A 108 -4.15 -9.33 31.54
N PRO A 109 -3.43 -8.58 32.39
CA PRO A 109 -2.90 -9.10 33.64
C PRO A 109 -4.03 -9.38 34.64
N ASN A 110 -3.84 -10.40 35.47
CA ASN A 110 -4.61 -10.58 36.71
C ASN A 110 -3.98 -9.71 37.79
N ILE A 111 -4.77 -8.88 38.46
CA ILE A 111 -4.31 -8.00 39.55
C ILE A 111 -5.33 -8.02 40.70
N PRO A 112 -4.94 -7.67 41.93
CA PRO A 112 -5.83 -7.75 43.10
C PRO A 112 -7.15 -6.98 42.95
N SER A 113 -7.11 -5.81 42.30
CA SER A 113 -8.29 -4.98 42.03
C SER A 113 -9.20 -5.49 40.91
N VAL A 114 -8.80 -6.52 40.13
CA VAL A 114 -9.57 -6.99 38.96
C VAL A 114 -9.56 -8.51 38.82
N MET A 115 -10.74 -9.11 38.85
CA MET A 115 -10.95 -10.51 38.49
C MET A 115 -11.45 -10.60 37.03
N ARG A 116 -10.77 -11.42 36.23
CA ARG A 116 -11.13 -11.63 34.83
C ARG A 116 -12.44 -12.44 34.70
N PRO A 117 -13.15 -12.30 33.56
CA PRO A 117 -14.35 -13.09 33.32
C PRO A 117 -14.09 -14.59 33.41
N VAL A 118 -15.00 -15.33 34.05
CA VAL A 118 -14.92 -16.78 34.22
C VAL A 118 -15.75 -17.48 33.14
N PRO A 119 -15.17 -18.38 32.33
CA PRO A 119 -15.90 -19.13 31.31
C PRO A 119 -17.08 -19.93 31.87
N HIS A 120 -18.03 -20.29 31.02
CA HIS A 120 -19.07 -21.25 31.36
C HIS A 120 -18.46 -22.64 31.63
N SER A 121 -18.98 -23.34 32.63
CA SER A 121 -18.65 -24.71 33.02
C SER A 121 -19.91 -25.42 33.54
N ASP A 122 -19.80 -26.70 33.90
CA ASP A 122 -20.93 -27.45 34.49
C ASP A 122 -21.42 -26.81 35.81
N GLU A 123 -20.51 -26.17 36.57
CA GLU A 123 -20.83 -25.40 37.77
C GLU A 123 -21.46 -24.04 37.47
N ASN A 124 -21.29 -23.54 36.23
CA ASN A 124 -21.76 -22.22 35.80
C ASN A 124 -22.42 -22.28 34.41
N PRO A 125 -23.60 -22.91 34.29
CA PRO A 125 -24.28 -23.12 33.02
C PRO A 125 -24.80 -21.81 32.42
N ILE A 126 -25.16 -21.85 31.13
CA ILE A 126 -25.78 -20.70 30.45
C ILE A 126 -27.21 -20.52 30.99
N PRO A 127 -27.58 -19.33 31.51
CA PRO A 127 -28.92 -19.08 32.03
C PRO A 127 -29.95 -19.07 30.89
N LYS A 128 -31.17 -19.54 31.19
CA LYS A 128 -32.30 -19.46 30.26
C LYS A 128 -32.90 -18.05 30.30
N PRO A 129 -33.23 -17.44 29.15
CA PRO A 129 -33.92 -16.16 29.14
C PRO A 129 -35.33 -16.31 29.73
N PRO A 130 -35.86 -15.27 30.40
CA PRO A 130 -37.22 -15.31 30.98
C PRO A 130 -38.30 -15.43 29.90
N GLU A 131 -39.38 -16.17 30.19
CA GLU A 131 -40.47 -16.48 29.25
C GLU A 131 -41.33 -15.26 28.88
N SER A 132 -41.37 -14.24 29.74
CA SER A 132 -42.01 -12.95 29.46
C SER A 132 -41.28 -11.83 30.20
N TYR A 133 -40.84 -10.80 29.48
CA TYR A 133 -40.34 -9.55 30.07
C TYR A 133 -41.20 -8.39 29.55
N THR A 134 -41.84 -7.66 30.46
CA THR A 134 -42.50 -6.39 30.14
C THR A 134 -41.49 -5.25 30.31
N CYS A 135 -41.37 -4.44 29.27
CA CYS A 135 -40.70 -3.15 29.32
C CYS A 135 -41.80 -2.12 29.57
N GLU A 136 -41.80 -1.48 30.73
CA GLU A 136 -42.61 -0.27 30.90
C GLU A 136 -42.10 0.76 29.88
N SER A 137 -43.05 1.29 29.13
CA SER A 137 -42.88 2.04 27.90
C SER A 137 -42.23 3.40 28.13
N GLU A 138 -41.11 3.64 27.46
CA GLU A 138 -40.83 4.94 26.87
C GLU A 138 -40.51 4.71 25.39
N ASN A 139 -41.21 5.43 24.53
CA ASN A 139 -41.02 5.43 23.09
C ASN A 139 -39.59 5.89 22.77
N GLU A 140 -38.72 4.98 22.33
CA GLU A 140 -37.55 5.37 21.54
C GLU A 140 -37.60 4.66 20.19
N SER A 141 -37.80 5.49 19.15
CA SER A 141 -37.41 5.20 17.78
C SER A 141 -36.03 4.54 17.72
N ASP A 142 -35.85 3.60 16.78
CA ASP A 142 -34.63 2.83 16.48
C ASP A 142 -33.46 3.71 15.94
N HIS A 143 -33.16 4.80 16.64
CA HIS A 143 -32.15 5.85 16.39
C HIS A 143 -31.41 6.22 17.70
N GLY A 144 -31.10 5.22 18.53
CA GLY A 144 -30.62 5.42 19.90
C GLY A 144 -29.33 4.70 20.31
N ASP A 145 -28.40 4.37 19.40
CA ASP A 145 -27.05 3.90 19.78
C ASP A 145 -26.06 5.08 19.62
N ARG A 146 -26.19 6.10 20.49
CA ARG A 146 -25.22 7.22 20.53
C ARG A 146 -23.85 6.69 20.94
N VAL A 147 -22.90 6.73 20.01
CA VAL A 147 -21.46 6.62 20.33
C VAL A 147 -21.09 7.83 21.19
N ILE A 148 -20.65 7.59 22.43
CA ILE A 148 -20.18 8.66 23.33
C ILE A 148 -18.96 9.33 22.68
N ARG A 149 -19.17 10.54 22.13
CA ARG A 149 -18.12 11.51 21.82
C ARG A 149 -18.10 12.49 23.00
N GLN A 150 -16.93 12.73 23.58
CA GLN A 150 -16.75 13.88 24.47
C GLN A 150 -16.88 15.13 23.61
N GLU A 151 -17.92 15.92 23.89
CA GLU A 151 -18.18 17.22 23.28
C GLU A 151 -17.27 18.26 23.95
N GLU A 152 -16.31 18.80 23.20
CA GLU A 152 -16.00 20.23 23.30
C GLU A 152 -16.86 20.90 22.22
N ASP A 153 -17.63 21.90 22.65
CA ASP A 153 -18.68 22.59 21.89
C ASP A 153 -18.29 22.93 20.45
N MET A 154 -19.02 22.36 19.49
CA MET A 154 -19.43 23.00 18.23
C MET A 154 -20.44 22.05 17.56
N PRO A 155 -21.53 22.54 16.93
CA PRO A 155 -22.55 21.68 16.33
C PRO A 155 -21.97 21.02 15.08
N SER A 156 -21.31 19.88 15.26
CA SER A 156 -20.84 19.05 14.16
C SER A 156 -22.03 18.30 13.59
N THR A 157 -22.79 18.99 12.73
CA THR A 157 -23.11 18.34 11.46
C THR A 157 -21.75 17.96 10.88
N SER A 158 -21.36 16.68 10.93
CA SER A 158 -20.25 16.23 10.10
C SER A 158 -20.75 16.20 8.65
N ARG A 159 -21.05 17.37 8.09
CA ARG A 159 -20.72 17.61 6.70
C ARG A 159 -19.22 17.54 6.71
N ASP A 160 -18.71 16.39 6.28
CA ASP A 160 -17.37 16.32 5.72
C ASP A 160 -17.20 17.59 4.88
N PRO A 161 -16.27 18.51 5.22
CA PRO A 161 -16.12 19.77 4.51
C PRO A 161 -15.81 19.56 3.03
N ASP A 162 -15.33 18.36 2.66
CA ASP A 162 -15.10 17.94 1.28
C ASP A 162 -16.37 17.35 0.62
N PHE A 163 -17.43 17.06 1.39
CA PHE A 163 -18.69 16.52 0.91
C PHE A 163 -19.76 17.61 0.78
N ILE A 164 -19.81 18.23 -0.40
CA ILE A 164 -20.89 19.16 -0.77
C ILE A 164 -22.01 18.34 -1.41
N PRO A 165 -23.19 18.12 -0.80
CA PRO A 165 -24.30 17.46 -1.49
C PRO A 165 -24.69 18.27 -2.74
N SER A 166 -24.86 17.61 -3.88
CA SER A 166 -25.30 18.25 -5.13
C SER A 166 -26.66 18.89 -4.90
N THR A 167 -26.78 20.20 -5.10
CA THR A 167 -28.02 20.97 -4.87
C THR A 167 -28.99 20.94 -6.05
N SER A 168 -28.68 20.20 -7.11
CA SER A 168 -29.51 20.06 -8.30
C SER A 168 -30.19 18.69 -8.33
N CYS A 169 -31.52 18.71 -8.29
CA CYS A 169 -32.47 17.60 -8.44
C CYS A 169 -33.03 17.00 -7.13
N HIS A 170 -34.35 17.10 -6.97
CA HIS A 170 -35.13 16.49 -5.88
C HIS A 170 -35.36 14.97 -6.06
N GLN A 171 -34.69 14.34 -7.02
CA GLN A 171 -34.79 12.90 -7.27
C GLN A 171 -33.49 12.17 -6.86
N PRO A 172 -33.59 10.95 -6.31
CA PRO A 172 -32.41 10.12 -6.05
C PRO A 172 -31.64 9.86 -7.35
N HIS A 173 -30.33 10.11 -7.33
CA HIS A 173 -29.44 9.75 -8.44
C HIS A 173 -29.40 8.24 -8.61
N LYS A 174 -29.81 7.74 -9.79
CA LYS A 174 -29.64 6.35 -10.18
C LYS A 174 -28.27 6.20 -10.84
N ILE A 175 -27.53 5.17 -10.44
CA ILE A 175 -26.19 4.88 -10.93
C ILE A 175 -26.30 4.28 -12.34
N THR A 176 -25.64 4.92 -13.31
CA THR A 176 -25.56 4.44 -14.69
C THR A 176 -24.59 3.25 -14.82
N GLN A 177 -24.59 2.54 -15.96
CA GLN A 177 -23.61 1.46 -16.20
C GLN A 177 -22.16 1.95 -16.13
N SER A 178 -21.89 3.16 -16.65
CA SER A 178 -20.57 3.78 -16.67
C SER A 178 -20.06 4.08 -15.25
N GLU A 179 -20.91 4.66 -14.41
CA GLU A 179 -20.59 4.96 -13.00
C GLU A 179 -20.40 3.68 -12.19
N LEU A 180 -21.20 2.64 -12.44
CA LEU A 180 -21.04 1.35 -11.79
C LEU A 180 -19.72 0.67 -12.18
N ASN A 181 -19.34 0.74 -13.45
CA ASN A 181 -18.05 0.22 -13.94
C ASN A 181 -16.90 0.95 -13.24
N ASP A 182 -16.93 2.28 -13.19
CA ASP A 182 -15.89 3.09 -12.56
C ASP A 182 -15.81 2.87 -11.04
N LEU A 183 -16.93 2.69 -10.36
CA LEU A 183 -16.98 2.29 -8.95
C LEU A 183 -16.32 0.92 -8.72
N VAL A 184 -16.63 -0.07 -9.55
CA VAL A 184 -16.03 -1.40 -9.48
C VAL A 184 -14.51 -1.34 -9.69
N ARG A 185 -14.06 -0.51 -10.64
CA ARG A 185 -12.64 -0.28 -10.88
C ARG A 185 -12.00 0.36 -9.65
N ASP A 186 -12.61 1.40 -9.06
CA ASP A 186 -12.11 2.13 -7.89
C ASP A 186 -11.95 1.26 -6.65
N LEU A 187 -12.91 0.34 -6.44
CA LEU A 187 -12.87 -0.64 -5.37
C LEU A 187 -12.00 -1.86 -5.69
N GLU A 188 -11.43 -1.92 -6.89
CA GLU A 188 -10.57 -3.00 -7.40
C GLU A 188 -11.22 -4.39 -7.24
N LEU A 189 -12.52 -4.49 -7.50
CA LEU A 189 -13.26 -5.72 -7.21
C LEU A 189 -12.98 -6.84 -8.22
N PRO A 190 -12.76 -8.08 -7.74
CA PRO A 190 -12.85 -9.28 -8.57
C PRO A 190 -14.25 -9.42 -9.20
N LYS A 191 -14.34 -10.10 -10.34
CA LYS A 191 -15.59 -10.26 -11.11
C LYS A 191 -16.80 -10.69 -10.26
N CYS A 192 -16.63 -11.68 -9.39
CA CYS A 192 -17.71 -12.16 -8.51
C CYS A 192 -18.15 -11.13 -7.45
N LYS A 193 -17.22 -10.31 -6.94
CA LYS A 193 -17.55 -9.26 -5.96
C LYS A 193 -18.17 -8.04 -6.63
N ALA A 194 -17.72 -7.70 -7.84
CA ALA A 194 -18.31 -6.67 -8.67
C ALA A 194 -19.76 -6.99 -9.00
N GLU A 195 -20.01 -8.24 -9.41
CA GLU A 195 -21.36 -8.73 -9.64
C GLU A 195 -22.22 -8.68 -8.37
N LEU A 196 -21.71 -9.18 -7.24
CA LEU A 196 -22.43 -9.12 -5.96
C LEU A 196 -22.78 -7.69 -5.57
N LEU A 197 -21.86 -6.73 -5.76
CA LEU A 197 -22.11 -5.31 -5.51
C LEU A 197 -23.23 -4.79 -6.42
N GLY A 198 -23.14 -5.04 -7.74
CA GLY A 198 -24.17 -4.65 -8.69
C GLY A 198 -25.54 -5.22 -8.32
N SER A 199 -25.63 -6.50 -7.96
CA SER A 199 -26.89 -7.13 -7.55
C SER A 199 -27.50 -6.50 -6.29
N ARG A 200 -26.67 -6.06 -5.33
CA ARG A 200 -27.15 -5.36 -4.13
C ARG A 200 -27.64 -3.96 -4.46
N LEU A 201 -26.93 -3.21 -5.30
CA LEU A 201 -27.36 -1.89 -5.74
C LEU A 201 -28.66 -1.97 -6.55
N GLN A 202 -28.81 -3.00 -7.38
CA GLN A 202 -30.05 -3.28 -8.10
C GLN A 202 -31.20 -3.59 -7.13
N GLN A 203 -30.98 -4.43 -6.13
CA GLN A 203 -31.96 -4.75 -5.08
C GLN A 203 -32.41 -3.49 -4.31
N TRP A 204 -31.52 -2.52 -4.13
CA TRP A 204 -31.80 -1.25 -3.46
C TRP A 204 -32.42 -0.19 -4.38
N ASN A 205 -32.70 -0.52 -5.64
CA ASN A 205 -33.23 0.40 -6.65
C ASN A 205 -32.33 1.64 -6.85
N LEU A 206 -31.01 1.44 -6.78
CA LEU A 206 -30.00 2.49 -6.96
C LEU A 206 -29.36 2.49 -8.35
N LEU A 207 -29.78 1.59 -9.25
CA LEU A 207 -29.28 1.50 -10.63
C LEU A 207 -30.35 1.99 -11.61
N GLU A 208 -29.91 2.48 -12.77
CA GLU A 208 -30.80 2.68 -13.92
C GLU A 208 -31.31 1.34 -14.48
N ASP A 209 -32.44 1.41 -15.19
CA ASP A 209 -33.20 0.22 -15.58
C ASP A 209 -32.49 -0.60 -16.68
N ASP A 210 -31.56 0.01 -17.41
CA ASP A 210 -30.74 -0.59 -18.48
C ASP A 210 -29.40 -1.17 -17.98
N VAL A 211 -29.08 -1.04 -16.68
CA VAL A 211 -27.83 -1.52 -16.11
C VAL A 211 -27.79 -3.05 -16.04
N SER A 212 -26.73 -3.63 -16.59
CA SER A 212 -26.53 -5.08 -16.65
C SER A 212 -25.40 -5.54 -15.73
N VAL A 213 -25.79 -6.02 -14.55
CA VAL A 213 -24.86 -6.57 -13.53
C VAL A 213 -24.08 -7.78 -14.05
N CYS A 214 -24.69 -8.57 -14.93
CA CYS A 214 -24.11 -9.79 -15.50
C CYS A 214 -22.85 -9.52 -16.34
N VAL A 215 -22.65 -8.29 -16.83
CA VAL A 215 -21.50 -7.88 -17.65
C VAL A 215 -20.18 -8.09 -16.90
N PHE A 216 -20.16 -7.95 -15.57
CA PHE A 216 -18.93 -8.13 -14.78
C PHE A 216 -18.33 -9.54 -14.88
N ARG A 217 -19.14 -10.58 -15.13
CA ARG A 217 -18.66 -11.95 -15.38
C ARG A 217 -17.81 -12.03 -16.64
N LYS A 218 -18.14 -11.22 -17.65
CA LYS A 218 -17.58 -11.25 -19.01
C LYS A 218 -16.86 -9.96 -19.40
N ARG A 219 -16.58 -9.05 -18.48
CA ARG A 219 -15.99 -7.72 -18.71
C ARG A 219 -14.64 -7.66 -19.46
N HIS A 220 -14.01 -8.81 -19.68
CA HIS A 220 -12.75 -8.94 -20.41
C HIS A 220 -12.99 -9.24 -21.90
N LYS A 221 -14.17 -9.74 -22.27
CA LYS A 221 -14.43 -10.32 -23.59
C LYS A 221 -14.23 -9.34 -24.74
N ASP A 222 -14.54 -8.06 -24.52
CA ASP A 222 -14.43 -7.05 -25.57
C ASP A 222 -12.96 -6.67 -25.86
N LEU A 223 -12.08 -6.87 -24.87
CA LEU A 223 -10.65 -6.58 -25.00
C LEU A 223 -9.80 -7.81 -25.30
N GLU A 224 -10.32 -9.01 -25.04
CA GLU A 224 -9.62 -10.28 -25.26
C GLU A 224 -9.12 -10.49 -26.71
N PRO A 225 -9.87 -10.12 -27.77
CA PRO A 225 -9.41 -10.27 -29.16
C PRO A 225 -8.14 -9.50 -29.52
N PHE A 226 -7.74 -8.50 -28.73
CA PHE A 226 -6.51 -7.73 -28.96
C PHE A 226 -5.24 -8.45 -28.46
N PHE A 227 -5.39 -9.58 -27.75
CA PHE A 227 -4.29 -10.31 -27.13
C PHE A 227 -4.12 -11.70 -27.75
N ASN A 228 -2.88 -12.03 -28.05
CA ASN A 228 -2.46 -13.36 -28.49
C ASN A 228 -1.58 -14.03 -27.44
N MET A 229 -1.47 -15.35 -27.55
CA MET A 229 -0.57 -16.16 -26.72
C MET A 229 0.23 -17.09 -27.61
N GLU A 230 1.55 -16.94 -27.59
CA GLU A 230 2.51 -17.81 -28.29
C GLU A 230 3.67 -18.12 -27.35
N ASN A 231 4.18 -19.35 -27.30
CA ASN A 231 5.38 -19.70 -26.52
C ASN A 231 5.37 -19.26 -25.03
N ASN A 232 4.19 -19.26 -24.38
CA ASN A 232 3.99 -18.74 -23.01
C ASN A 232 4.22 -17.21 -22.85
N LEU A 233 4.25 -16.46 -23.95
CA LEU A 233 4.20 -15.01 -24.01
C LEU A 233 2.78 -14.58 -24.35
N VAL A 234 2.16 -13.77 -23.49
CA VAL A 234 0.92 -13.07 -23.83
C VAL A 234 1.30 -11.68 -24.31
N PHE A 235 0.81 -11.27 -25.47
CA PHE A 235 1.12 -9.95 -26.05
C PHE A 235 -0.09 -9.35 -26.77
N CYS A 236 -0.15 -8.02 -26.81
CA CYS A 236 -1.14 -7.27 -27.57
C CYS A 236 -0.71 -7.20 -29.04
N SER A 237 -1.49 -7.80 -29.92
CA SER A 237 -1.20 -7.86 -31.37
C SER A 237 -1.75 -6.66 -32.14
N ASN A 238 -2.69 -5.91 -31.54
CA ASN A 238 -3.28 -4.70 -32.09
C ASN A 238 -3.41 -3.62 -31.01
N ILE A 239 -2.31 -2.90 -30.79
CA ILE A 239 -2.20 -1.86 -29.77
C ILE A 239 -3.14 -0.69 -30.08
N ASN A 240 -3.21 -0.27 -31.35
CA ASN A 240 -4.10 0.81 -31.79
C ASN A 240 -5.57 0.48 -31.48
N GLY A 241 -6.00 -0.75 -31.80
CA GLY A 241 -7.35 -1.21 -31.52
C GLY A 241 -7.66 -1.28 -30.02
N LEU A 242 -6.72 -1.76 -29.21
CA LEU A 242 -6.87 -1.80 -27.75
C LEU A 242 -7.00 -0.39 -27.15
N LEU A 243 -6.15 0.54 -27.55
CA LEU A 243 -6.19 1.91 -27.03
C LEU A 243 -7.44 2.65 -27.50
N ALA A 244 -7.87 2.46 -28.75
CA ALA A 244 -9.15 2.97 -29.23
C ALA A 244 -10.33 2.40 -28.44
N ALA A 245 -10.33 1.09 -28.12
CA ALA A 245 -11.37 0.46 -27.30
C ALA A 245 -11.37 0.96 -25.84
N LEU A 246 -10.24 1.48 -25.35
CA LEU A 246 -10.12 2.12 -24.04
C LEU A 246 -10.39 3.63 -24.09
N ASN A 247 -10.78 4.17 -25.25
CA ASN A 247 -10.98 5.59 -25.50
C ASN A 247 -9.73 6.45 -25.21
N ILE A 248 -8.54 5.89 -25.48
CA ILE A 248 -7.25 6.55 -25.29
C ILE A 248 -6.74 7.01 -26.66
N ASN A 249 -6.46 8.31 -26.78
CA ASN A 249 -5.80 8.84 -27.98
C ASN A 249 -4.35 8.36 -28.03
N TYR A 250 -3.99 7.64 -29.10
CA TYR A 250 -2.68 7.04 -29.24
C TYR A 250 -1.75 7.91 -30.10
N ASN A 251 -0.70 8.42 -29.48
CA ASN A 251 0.41 9.10 -30.16
C ASN A 251 1.72 8.32 -29.92
N PRO A 252 2.26 7.57 -30.90
CA PRO A 252 3.49 6.80 -30.71
C PRO A 252 4.67 7.60 -30.12
N GLU A 253 4.78 8.91 -30.42
CA GLU A 253 5.90 9.74 -29.95
C GLU A 253 5.89 9.98 -28.43
N GLU A 254 4.70 9.95 -27.84
CA GLU A 254 4.51 10.18 -26.39
C GLU A 254 4.63 8.88 -25.57
N TRP A 255 4.62 7.73 -26.24
CA TRP A 255 4.57 6.43 -25.59
C TRP A 255 5.94 5.80 -25.42
N ARG A 256 6.09 5.03 -24.33
CA ARG A 256 7.33 4.35 -23.97
C ARG A 256 7.10 2.86 -23.77
N LEU A 257 7.98 2.08 -24.38
CA LEU A 257 8.10 0.66 -24.10
C LEU A 257 8.51 0.51 -22.62
N PHE A 258 7.77 -0.32 -21.88
CA PHE A 258 7.78 -0.56 -20.42
C PHE A 258 6.83 0.29 -19.56
N GLU A 259 6.34 1.45 -20.03
CA GLU A 259 5.16 2.10 -19.44
C GLU A 259 3.88 1.41 -19.91
N PHE A 260 3.83 1.07 -21.21
CA PHE A 260 2.86 0.13 -21.75
C PHE A 260 3.48 -1.27 -21.77
N LYS A 261 3.15 -2.10 -20.78
CA LYS A 261 3.53 -3.52 -20.81
C LYS A 261 2.51 -4.29 -21.66
N GLY A 262 2.55 -4.03 -22.96
CA GLY A 262 1.76 -4.71 -23.98
C GLY A 262 2.10 -6.20 -24.12
N SER A 263 3.05 -6.71 -23.34
CA SER A 263 3.44 -8.11 -23.32
C SER A 263 3.92 -8.53 -21.93
N TYR A 264 3.68 -9.79 -21.56
CA TYR A 264 4.16 -10.35 -20.29
C TYR A 264 4.53 -11.82 -20.44
N ALA A 265 5.68 -12.16 -19.87
CA ALA A 265 6.18 -13.53 -19.84
C ALA A 265 6.70 -13.87 -18.44
N VAL A 266 6.17 -14.95 -17.88
CA VAL A 266 6.47 -15.44 -16.52
C VAL A 266 7.69 -16.36 -16.52
N HIS A 267 7.85 -17.08 -17.63
CA HIS A 267 8.81 -18.16 -17.78
C HIS A 267 9.86 -17.87 -18.87
N MET A 268 9.83 -16.69 -19.49
CA MET A 268 10.88 -16.29 -20.43
C MET A 268 12.07 -15.75 -19.66
N LYS A 269 13.23 -16.36 -19.90
CA LYS A 269 14.51 -15.85 -19.42
C LYS A 269 14.84 -14.56 -20.16
N GLU A 270 15.28 -13.53 -19.44
CA GLU A 270 15.86 -12.32 -20.03
C GLU A 270 17.12 -12.68 -20.83
N SER A 271 16.95 -12.79 -22.14
CA SER A 271 18.00 -13.12 -23.11
C SER A 271 17.77 -12.31 -24.38
N TYR A 272 18.81 -12.14 -25.19
CA TYR A 272 18.73 -11.38 -26.44
C TYR A 272 17.61 -11.90 -27.35
N ASP A 273 17.58 -13.21 -27.60
CA ASP A 273 16.62 -13.83 -28.51
C ASP A 273 15.17 -13.66 -28.03
N ASN A 274 14.93 -13.82 -26.72
CA ASN A 274 13.61 -13.65 -26.13
C ASN A 274 13.14 -12.19 -26.19
N MET A 275 14.04 -11.22 -25.95
CA MET A 275 13.70 -9.80 -26.03
C MET A 275 13.46 -9.37 -27.48
N LYS A 276 14.27 -9.88 -28.42
CA LYS A 276 14.07 -9.65 -29.86
C LYS A 276 12.73 -10.21 -30.32
N TYR A 277 12.40 -11.44 -29.94
CA TYR A 277 11.10 -12.06 -30.23
C TYR A 277 9.95 -11.23 -29.65
N LEU A 278 10.07 -10.75 -28.40
CA LEU A 278 9.06 -9.88 -27.78
C LEU A 278 8.85 -8.59 -28.60
N LEU A 279 9.92 -7.93 -29.04
CA LEU A 279 9.83 -6.73 -29.88
C LEU A 279 9.13 -7.01 -31.22
N THR A 280 9.38 -8.16 -31.83
CA THR A 280 8.67 -8.61 -33.04
C THR A 280 7.18 -8.79 -32.77
N CYS A 281 6.81 -9.48 -31.69
CA CYS A 281 5.41 -9.76 -31.34
C CYS A 281 4.57 -8.50 -31.14
N ILE A 282 5.15 -7.47 -30.51
CA ILE A 282 4.48 -6.17 -30.29
C ILE A 282 4.65 -5.20 -31.47
N LYS A 283 5.23 -5.65 -32.59
CA LYS A 283 5.48 -4.85 -33.78
C LYS A 283 6.20 -3.53 -33.47
N TYR A 284 7.24 -3.60 -32.63
CA TYR A 284 7.97 -2.42 -32.16
C TYR A 284 8.44 -1.52 -33.31
N ASP A 285 8.79 -2.09 -34.46
CA ASP A 285 9.25 -1.35 -35.63
C ASP A 285 8.21 -0.37 -36.21
N GLU A 286 6.91 -0.64 -36.03
CA GLU A 286 5.81 0.26 -36.44
C GLU A 286 5.65 1.46 -35.48
N HIS A 287 6.01 1.27 -34.21
CA HIS A 287 5.73 2.20 -33.12
C HIS A 287 6.93 3.05 -32.74
N GLN A 288 8.14 2.48 -32.82
CA GLN A 288 9.39 3.18 -32.64
C GLN A 288 9.51 3.90 -31.28
N TRP A 289 8.84 3.37 -30.24
CA TRP A 289 8.73 3.94 -28.90
C TRP A 289 10.08 4.14 -28.21
N HIS A 290 10.15 5.13 -27.33
CA HIS A 290 11.27 5.21 -26.40
C HIS A 290 11.30 3.99 -25.47
N ILE A 291 12.49 3.48 -25.17
CA ILE A 291 12.66 2.28 -24.33
C ILE A 291 13.06 2.71 -22.93
N CYS A 292 12.15 2.53 -21.97
CA CYS A 292 12.38 2.87 -20.57
C CYS A 292 12.81 1.62 -19.79
N GLY A 293 14.11 1.36 -19.69
CA GLY A 293 14.61 0.09 -19.16
C GLY A 293 15.75 0.28 -18.17
N ASP A 294 15.97 -0.72 -17.32
CA ASP A 294 17.22 -0.75 -16.56
C ASP A 294 18.43 -1.02 -17.49
N LEU A 295 19.64 -0.73 -17.00
CA LEU A 295 20.87 -0.89 -17.77
C LEU A 295 21.08 -2.31 -18.33
N LYS A 296 20.58 -3.34 -17.65
CA LYS A 296 20.71 -4.74 -18.06
C LYS A 296 19.79 -5.03 -19.24
N VAL A 297 18.55 -4.55 -19.20
CA VAL A 297 17.59 -4.67 -20.30
C VAL A 297 18.09 -3.93 -21.54
N VAL A 298 18.56 -2.70 -21.38
CA VAL A 298 19.11 -1.91 -22.50
C VAL A 298 20.36 -2.58 -23.08
N ALA A 299 21.26 -3.07 -22.24
CA ALA A 299 22.43 -3.81 -22.69
C ALA A 299 22.07 -5.07 -23.49
N LEU A 300 21.09 -5.85 -23.00
CA LEU A 300 20.57 -7.00 -23.74
C LEU A 300 20.02 -6.60 -25.10
N LEU A 301 19.16 -5.58 -25.15
CA LEU A 301 18.57 -5.11 -26.39
C LEU A 301 19.62 -4.64 -27.39
N LEU A 302 20.72 -4.08 -26.92
CA LEU A 302 21.84 -3.67 -27.76
C LEU A 302 22.81 -4.81 -28.12
N GLY A 303 22.49 -6.06 -27.77
CA GLY A 303 23.30 -7.23 -28.12
C GLY A 303 24.52 -7.46 -27.21
N LEU A 304 24.60 -6.80 -26.06
CA LEU A 304 25.69 -7.05 -25.10
C LEU A 304 25.46 -8.34 -24.32
N GLN A 305 26.55 -9.10 -24.14
CA GLN A 305 26.56 -10.25 -23.26
C GLN A 305 26.35 -9.83 -21.80
N LEU A 306 25.47 -10.55 -21.12
CA LEU A 306 25.26 -10.40 -19.68
C LEU A 306 26.39 -11.02 -18.86
N GLY A 307 26.63 -10.45 -17.68
CA GLY A 307 27.58 -10.98 -16.69
C GLY A 307 28.73 -10.02 -16.38
N TYR A 308 29.79 -10.54 -15.75
CA TYR A 308 31.00 -9.77 -15.44
C TYR A 308 31.88 -9.62 -16.68
N THR A 309 31.36 -8.91 -17.68
CA THR A 309 32.10 -8.59 -18.90
C THR A 309 33.13 -7.48 -18.61
N LYS A 310 34.26 -7.53 -19.31
CA LYS A 310 35.29 -6.49 -19.22
C LYS A 310 34.71 -5.13 -19.64
N PHE A 311 33.88 -5.12 -20.69
CA PHE A 311 33.26 -3.92 -21.26
C PHE A 311 31.74 -3.95 -21.10
N CYS A 312 31.27 -3.55 -19.92
CA CYS A 312 29.86 -3.67 -19.53
C CYS A 312 29.00 -2.43 -19.86
N CYS A 313 29.62 -1.31 -20.24
CA CYS A 313 28.91 -0.13 -20.71
C CYS A 313 28.53 -0.26 -22.20
N PHE A 314 27.31 0.13 -22.55
CA PHE A 314 26.84 0.13 -23.93
C PHE A 314 27.22 1.39 -24.71
N LEU A 315 27.60 2.49 -24.03
CA LEU A 315 28.04 3.73 -24.68
C LEU A 315 29.55 3.77 -24.91
N CYS A 316 30.33 3.11 -24.06
CA CYS A 316 31.79 3.14 -24.13
C CYS A 316 32.43 1.81 -23.69
N GLU A 317 33.73 1.71 -23.91
CA GLU A 317 34.57 0.57 -23.52
C GLU A 317 35.13 0.74 -22.10
N LEU A 318 34.27 1.04 -21.12
CA LEU A 318 34.64 1.04 -19.71
C LEU A 318 35.26 -0.31 -19.33
N ASP A 319 36.53 -0.31 -18.90
CA ASP A 319 37.17 -1.52 -18.38
C ASP A 319 36.75 -1.74 -16.91
N SER A 320 35.84 -2.67 -16.69
CA SER A 320 35.32 -3.03 -15.36
C SER A 320 36.39 -3.58 -14.42
N ARG A 321 37.54 -4.02 -14.95
CA ARG A 321 38.67 -4.56 -14.18
C ARG A 321 39.66 -3.47 -13.74
N ALA A 322 39.69 -2.33 -14.43
CA ALA A 322 40.60 -1.22 -14.17
C ALA A 322 40.14 -0.32 -12.99
N LYS A 323 39.93 -0.91 -11.81
CA LYS A 323 39.36 -0.22 -10.62
C LYS A 323 40.08 1.07 -10.23
N ALA A 324 41.40 1.10 -10.35
CA ALA A 324 42.22 2.27 -10.04
C ALA A 324 41.91 3.48 -10.96
N LEU A 325 41.36 3.23 -12.15
CA LEU A 325 41.04 4.26 -13.14
C LEU A 325 39.59 4.74 -13.06
N HIS A 326 38.70 4.07 -12.32
CA HIS A 326 37.25 4.31 -12.41
C HIS A 326 36.85 5.74 -12.01
N TYR A 327 37.45 6.30 -10.96
CA TYR A 327 37.17 7.67 -10.52
C TYR A 327 38.07 8.74 -11.14
N THR A 328 39.17 8.35 -11.78
CA THR A 328 40.15 9.29 -12.35
C THR A 328 39.99 9.46 -13.86
N ARG A 329 39.56 8.40 -14.56
CA ARG A 329 39.33 8.39 -16.00
C ARG A 329 37.85 8.54 -16.32
N GLN A 330 37.48 9.71 -16.81
CA GLN A 330 36.13 10.00 -17.27
C GLN A 330 35.89 9.53 -18.71
N ASN A 331 36.87 9.74 -19.60
CA ASN A 331 36.72 9.46 -21.03
C ASN A 331 37.23 8.06 -21.38
N TRP A 332 36.33 7.20 -21.87
CA TRP A 332 36.61 5.86 -22.35
C TRP A 332 36.35 5.79 -23.86
N PRO A 333 36.99 4.87 -24.60
CA PRO A 333 36.74 4.74 -26.04
C PRO A 333 35.24 4.55 -26.31
N VAL A 334 34.71 5.30 -27.28
CA VAL A 334 33.30 5.21 -27.68
C VAL A 334 33.09 3.89 -28.39
N ARG A 335 31.97 3.23 -28.10
CA ARG A 335 31.62 1.99 -28.78
C ARG A 335 31.07 2.28 -30.17
N GLN A 336 31.61 1.63 -31.20
CA GLN A 336 31.28 1.94 -32.59
C GLN A 336 30.05 1.20 -33.13
N PHE A 337 29.71 0.02 -32.60
CA PHE A 337 28.60 -0.80 -33.12
C PHE A 337 27.86 -1.58 -32.02
N LEU A 338 26.57 -1.31 -31.88
CA LEU A 338 25.58 -2.14 -31.17
C LEU A 338 24.25 -2.02 -31.91
N GLU A 339 23.64 -3.13 -32.30
CA GLU A 339 22.31 -3.16 -32.93
C GLU A 339 21.47 -4.32 -32.35
N PRO A 340 20.14 -4.15 -32.23
CA PRO A 340 19.24 -3.65 -33.27
C PRO A 340 18.34 -2.45 -32.91
N VAL A 341 18.45 -1.84 -31.72
CA VAL A 341 17.58 -0.70 -31.34
C VAL A 341 18.38 0.59 -31.21
N ASP A 342 17.78 1.71 -31.64
CA ASP A 342 18.41 3.03 -31.56
C ASP A 342 18.82 3.38 -30.13
N SER A 343 20.14 3.45 -29.91
CA SER A 343 20.75 3.82 -28.65
C SER A 343 20.19 5.14 -28.06
N LYS A 344 19.76 6.08 -28.92
CA LYS A 344 19.24 7.40 -28.55
C LYS A 344 17.80 7.36 -28.01
N LYS A 345 17.07 6.28 -28.26
CA LYS A 345 15.69 6.10 -27.77
C LYS A 345 15.61 5.46 -26.39
N ASN A 346 16.76 5.08 -25.80
CA ASN A 346 16.80 4.45 -24.49
C ASN A 346 16.78 5.50 -23.38
N LEU A 347 15.95 5.26 -22.38
CA LEU A 347 15.77 6.08 -21.20
C LEU A 347 16.08 5.23 -19.98
N LEU A 348 16.87 5.80 -19.06
CA LEU A 348 17.23 5.14 -17.81
C LEU A 348 16.38 5.69 -16.67
N PRO A 349 15.53 4.86 -16.03
CA PRO A 349 14.69 5.36 -14.96
C PRO A 349 15.52 5.78 -13.73
N PRO A 350 15.22 6.96 -13.12
CA PRO A 350 15.93 7.46 -11.96
C PRO A 350 15.87 6.52 -10.75
N LEU A 351 14.81 5.72 -10.66
CA LEU A 351 14.64 4.71 -9.62
C LEU A 351 15.82 3.72 -9.62
N HIS A 352 16.19 3.18 -10.77
CA HIS A 352 17.29 2.22 -10.87
C HIS A 352 18.62 2.85 -10.49
N ILE A 353 18.88 4.10 -10.89
CA ILE A 353 20.07 4.85 -10.47
C ILE A 353 20.10 5.01 -8.95
N LYS A 354 18.99 5.46 -8.36
CA LYS A 354 18.82 5.65 -6.91
C LYS A 354 19.05 4.36 -6.12
N LEU A 355 18.49 3.24 -6.59
CA LEU A 355 18.72 1.91 -6.02
C LEU A 355 20.22 1.52 -6.08
N GLY A 356 20.88 1.81 -7.20
CA GLY A 356 22.32 1.58 -7.37
C GLY A 356 23.19 2.39 -6.41
N LEU A 357 22.93 3.69 -6.32
CA LEU A 357 23.66 4.58 -5.42
C LEU A 357 23.51 4.15 -3.97
N MET A 358 22.29 3.87 -3.52
CA MET A 358 22.04 3.39 -2.17
C MET A 358 22.76 2.06 -1.90
N LYS A 359 22.74 1.14 -2.87
CA LYS A 359 23.47 -0.12 -2.78
C LYS A 359 24.97 0.12 -2.58
N ASN A 360 25.58 0.96 -3.40
CA ASN A 360 27.01 1.26 -3.30
C ASN A 360 27.37 1.94 -1.97
N PHE A 361 26.54 2.88 -1.51
CA PHE A 361 26.70 3.54 -0.21
C PHE A 361 26.67 2.54 0.95
N VAL A 362 25.63 1.71 1.05
CA VAL A 362 25.50 0.71 2.14
C VAL A 362 26.58 -0.37 2.07
N LYS A 363 27.10 -0.67 0.88
CA LYS A 363 28.22 -1.60 0.76
C LYS A 363 29.53 -1.06 1.32
N ALA A 364 29.70 0.27 1.32
CA ALA A 364 30.87 0.96 1.84
C ALA A 364 30.74 1.39 3.31
N LEU A 365 29.54 1.33 3.90
CA LEU A 365 29.34 1.59 5.33
C LEU A 365 30.18 0.65 6.21
N ASP A 366 30.68 1.18 7.32
CA ASP A 366 31.27 0.37 8.38
C ASP A 366 30.25 -0.65 8.91
N ARG A 367 30.65 -1.93 8.91
CA ARG A 367 29.78 -3.05 9.32
C ARG A 367 29.54 -3.08 10.82
N ASP A 368 30.47 -2.53 11.60
CA ASP A 368 30.34 -2.41 13.04
C ASP A 368 29.83 -1.02 13.47
N GLY A 369 29.70 -0.11 12.51
CA GLY A 369 29.21 1.25 12.70
C GLY A 369 27.73 1.34 13.11
N SER A 370 27.39 2.45 13.79
CA SER A 370 26.02 2.74 14.25
C SER A 370 25.02 2.80 13.09
N ALA A 371 25.41 3.36 11.94
CA ALA A 371 24.55 3.47 10.77
C ALA A 371 24.12 2.10 10.22
N PHE A 372 25.06 1.17 10.05
CA PHE A 372 24.74 -0.18 9.56
C PHE A 372 23.90 -0.97 10.56
N LYS A 373 24.22 -0.89 11.85
CA LYS A 373 23.42 -1.50 12.93
C LYS A 373 21.99 -0.95 12.95
N TYR A 374 21.82 0.36 12.76
CA TYR A 374 20.51 1.00 12.68
C TYR A 374 19.68 0.50 11.49
N LEU A 375 20.28 0.37 10.30
CA LEU A 375 19.59 -0.17 9.12
C LEU A 375 19.06 -1.59 9.37
N ARG A 376 19.81 -2.44 10.08
CA ARG A 376 19.32 -3.78 10.45
C ARG A 376 18.12 -3.73 11.40
N GLN A 377 18.18 -2.88 12.42
CA GLN A 377 17.11 -2.73 13.40
C GLN A 377 15.83 -2.16 12.75
N LYS A 378 16.00 -1.21 11.83
CA LYS A 378 14.89 -0.55 11.14
C LYS A 378 14.15 -1.48 10.17
N PHE A 379 14.86 -2.41 9.54
CA PHE A 379 14.27 -3.36 8.59
C PHE A 379 14.41 -4.82 9.08
N PRO A 380 13.73 -5.21 10.17
CA PRO A 380 13.88 -6.56 10.75
C PRO A 380 13.38 -7.68 9.82
N LYS A 381 12.59 -7.33 8.79
CA LYS A 381 12.15 -8.27 7.75
C LYS A 381 13.18 -8.51 6.65
N LEU A 382 14.22 -7.66 6.54
CA LEU A 382 15.32 -7.88 5.62
C LEU A 382 16.37 -8.76 6.30
N SER A 383 16.76 -9.83 5.63
CA SER A 383 17.91 -10.64 6.05
C SER A 383 19.17 -9.78 6.10
N GLU A 384 20.10 -10.11 6.99
CA GLU A 384 21.40 -9.45 7.09
C GLU A 384 22.14 -9.40 5.74
N ALA A 385 22.14 -10.48 4.97
CA ALA A 385 22.77 -10.52 3.65
C ALA A 385 22.21 -9.45 2.69
N LYS A 386 20.88 -9.24 2.68
CA LYS A 386 20.24 -8.19 1.87
C LYS A 386 20.66 -6.80 2.31
N VAL A 387 20.72 -6.54 3.61
CA VAL A 387 21.18 -5.24 4.14
C VAL A 387 22.66 -5.02 3.81
N LYS A 388 23.51 -6.04 4.00
CA LYS A 388 24.95 -6.00 3.68
C LYS A 388 25.23 -5.70 2.21
N GLU A 389 24.44 -6.30 1.33
CA GLU A 389 24.50 -6.08 -0.12
C GLU A 389 23.75 -4.82 -0.59
N GLY A 390 23.18 -4.03 0.33
CA GLY A 390 22.48 -2.80 0.01
C GLY A 390 21.22 -3.00 -0.82
N ILE A 391 20.55 -4.15 -0.66
CA ILE A 391 19.36 -4.52 -1.43
C ILE A 391 18.12 -3.95 -0.73
N PHE A 392 17.71 -2.77 -1.18
CA PHE A 392 16.49 -2.07 -0.76
C PHE A 392 15.55 -1.87 -1.94
N VAL A 393 14.25 -1.71 -1.65
CA VAL A 393 13.24 -1.30 -2.65
C VAL A 393 12.95 0.20 -2.56
N GLY A 394 12.33 0.78 -3.60
CA GLY A 394 12.03 2.21 -3.68
C GLY A 394 11.36 2.79 -2.43
N PRO A 395 10.30 2.17 -1.87
CA PRO A 395 9.66 2.63 -0.63
C PRO A 395 10.58 2.63 0.60
N GLN A 396 11.49 1.66 0.71
CA GLN A 396 12.43 1.59 1.84
C GLN A 396 13.43 2.74 1.77
N ILE A 397 13.99 3.02 0.59
CA ILE A 397 14.91 4.15 0.38
C ILE A 397 14.21 5.48 0.70
N ARG A 398 12.98 5.68 0.20
CA ARG A 398 12.17 6.87 0.50
C ARG A 398 11.95 7.06 2.00
N ASN A 399 11.79 5.97 2.75
CA ASN A 399 11.65 6.01 4.20
C ASN A 399 12.97 6.41 4.90
N ILE A 400 14.11 5.85 4.47
CA ILE A 400 15.43 6.16 5.03
C ILE A 400 15.83 7.62 4.73
N LEU A 401 15.56 8.13 3.53
CA LEU A 401 15.87 9.51 3.13
C LEU A 401 15.16 10.57 3.99
N LYS A 402 14.04 10.22 4.63
CA LYS A 402 13.24 11.08 5.51
C LYS A 402 13.51 10.83 6.99
N ASP A 403 14.38 9.88 7.32
CA ASP A 403 14.59 9.43 8.69
C ASP A 403 15.71 10.20 9.37
N THR A 404 15.32 11.11 10.25
CA THR A 404 16.25 11.91 11.07
C THR A 404 17.05 11.05 12.05
N GLN A 405 16.49 9.93 12.54
CA GLN A 405 17.22 9.05 13.45
C GLN A 405 18.37 8.36 12.73
N PHE A 406 18.12 7.81 11.54
CA PHE A 406 19.19 7.27 10.71
C PHE A 406 20.25 8.33 10.43
N GLU A 407 19.85 9.55 10.06
CA GLU A 407 20.82 10.59 9.74
C GLU A 407 21.70 11.02 10.93
N ASN A 408 21.21 10.87 12.16
CA ASN A 408 21.99 11.07 13.38
C ASN A 408 22.96 9.92 13.67
N THR A 409 22.75 8.74 13.10
CA THR A 409 23.65 7.58 13.27
C THR A 409 24.87 7.60 12.36
N ILE A 410 24.85 8.42 11.30
CA ILE A 410 25.92 8.51 10.30
C ILE A 410 26.85 9.67 10.66
N THR A 411 28.17 9.45 10.64
CA THR A 411 29.17 10.46 11.02
C THR A 411 30.32 10.55 10.01
N GLY A 412 31.15 11.59 10.11
CA GLY A 412 32.38 11.74 9.35
C GLY A 412 32.21 11.66 7.82
N ILE A 413 33.03 10.81 7.18
CA ILE A 413 33.06 10.62 5.72
C ILE A 413 31.72 10.02 5.24
N GLU A 414 31.15 9.08 5.98
CA GLU A 414 29.85 8.49 5.64
C GLU A 414 28.75 9.54 5.60
N LYS A 415 28.78 10.51 6.53
CA LYS A 415 27.78 11.57 6.63
C LYS A 415 27.85 12.52 5.43
N THR A 416 29.07 12.84 5.00
CA THR A 416 29.31 13.68 3.82
C THR A 416 28.77 12.99 2.57
N ALA A 417 29.14 11.71 2.37
CA ALA A 417 28.64 10.92 1.25
C ALA A 417 27.10 10.73 1.26
N TRP A 418 26.50 10.57 2.44
CA TRP A 418 25.05 10.49 2.60
C TRP A 418 24.36 11.79 2.20
N ASN A 419 24.88 12.94 2.63
CA ASN A 419 24.31 14.25 2.31
C ASN A 419 24.40 14.54 0.80
N ASP A 420 25.55 14.26 0.18
CA ASP A 420 25.71 14.42 -1.26
C ASP A 420 24.80 13.48 -2.06
N PHE A 421 24.64 12.23 -1.59
CA PHE A 421 23.67 11.30 -2.16
C PHE A 421 22.23 11.85 -2.09
N ARG A 422 21.82 12.41 -0.94
CA ARG A 422 20.50 13.05 -0.81
C ARG A 422 20.33 14.18 -1.81
N LEU A 423 21.34 15.04 -1.96
CA LEU A 423 21.30 16.15 -2.92
C LEU A 423 21.19 15.65 -4.37
N VAL A 424 21.89 14.59 -4.76
CA VAL A 424 21.71 13.98 -6.08
C VAL A 424 20.27 13.45 -6.25
N VAL A 425 19.70 12.82 -5.22
CA VAL A 425 18.34 12.29 -5.28
C VAL A 425 17.30 13.41 -5.46
N THR A 426 17.48 14.57 -4.80
CA THR A 426 16.53 15.68 -4.86
C THR A 426 16.74 16.60 -6.06
N ASN A 427 18.01 16.91 -6.37
CA ASN A 427 18.35 17.99 -7.31
C ASN A 427 18.73 17.48 -8.70
N PHE A 428 18.91 16.17 -8.87
CA PHE A 428 19.21 15.57 -10.18
C PHE A 428 18.21 14.47 -10.57
N LEU A 429 17.92 13.53 -9.66
CA LEU A 429 16.98 12.42 -9.90
C LEU A 429 15.52 12.77 -9.56
N GLY A 430 15.23 14.05 -9.29
CA GLY A 430 13.89 14.58 -9.08
C GLY A 430 13.15 14.84 -10.40
N ASN A 431 12.09 15.65 -10.36
CA ASN A 431 11.33 15.99 -11.56
C ASN A 431 12.19 16.76 -12.56
N ARG A 432 12.64 17.96 -12.20
CA ARG A 432 13.58 18.74 -13.01
C ARG A 432 14.96 18.76 -12.37
N LYS A 433 16.00 18.65 -13.19
CA LYS A 433 17.37 18.89 -12.73
C LYS A 433 17.53 20.34 -12.27
N ALA A 434 18.21 20.55 -11.16
CA ALA A 434 18.62 21.89 -10.72
C ALA A 434 19.77 22.39 -11.59
N ASP A 435 19.90 23.71 -11.82
CA ASP A 435 20.94 24.27 -12.70
C ASP A 435 22.37 23.86 -12.30
N ASN A 436 22.61 23.66 -11.00
CA ASN A 436 23.88 23.23 -10.45
C ASN A 436 24.06 21.70 -10.38
N TYR A 437 23.22 20.89 -11.06
CA TYR A 437 23.25 19.43 -10.94
C TYR A 437 24.62 18.81 -11.24
N LYS A 438 25.37 19.38 -12.20
CA LYS A 438 26.73 18.90 -12.55
C LYS A 438 27.68 18.99 -11.35
N ALA A 439 27.59 20.08 -10.58
CA ALA A 439 28.38 20.27 -9.36
C ALA A 439 27.92 19.30 -8.25
N VAL A 440 26.61 19.12 -8.08
CA VAL A 440 26.04 18.19 -7.10
C VAL A 440 26.51 16.75 -7.36
N VAL A 441 26.47 16.30 -8.62
CA VAL A 441 26.95 14.96 -9.00
C VAL A 441 28.46 14.83 -8.80
N LYS A 442 29.25 15.85 -9.18
CA LYS A 442 30.70 15.86 -8.97
C LYS A 442 31.09 15.75 -7.49
N ASN A 443 30.39 16.47 -6.61
CA ASN A 443 30.61 16.40 -5.16
C ASN A 443 30.33 14.99 -4.63
N MET A 444 29.19 14.41 -5.04
CA MET A 444 28.84 13.03 -4.65
C MET A 444 29.89 12.02 -5.10
N LEU A 445 30.39 12.11 -6.33
CA LEU A 445 31.44 11.22 -6.84
C LEU A 445 32.73 11.32 -6.01
N SER A 446 33.14 12.52 -5.63
CA SER A 446 34.30 12.75 -4.76
C SER A 446 34.10 12.15 -3.37
N SER A 447 32.94 12.38 -2.75
CA SER A 447 32.61 11.83 -1.43
C SER A 447 32.48 10.30 -1.43
N TYR A 448 31.91 9.73 -2.49
CA TYR A 448 31.84 8.27 -2.67
C TYR A 448 33.23 7.66 -2.86
N GLN A 449 34.11 8.30 -3.63
CA GLN A 449 35.50 7.86 -3.77
C GLN A 449 36.22 7.88 -2.41
N LYS A 450 36.10 8.97 -1.65
CA LYS A 450 36.71 9.10 -0.31
C LYS A 450 36.18 8.07 0.69
N MET A 451 34.89 7.74 0.60
CA MET A 451 34.26 6.69 1.42
C MET A 451 34.70 5.27 1.02
N GLY A 452 35.39 5.10 -0.11
CA GLY A 452 35.78 3.77 -0.61
C GLY A 452 34.67 3.03 -1.36
N CYS A 453 33.65 3.74 -1.85
CA CYS A 453 32.63 3.15 -2.70
C CYS A 453 33.24 2.66 -4.00
N ASN A 454 33.11 1.36 -4.31
CA ASN A 454 33.45 0.86 -5.65
C ASN A 454 32.55 1.51 -6.71
N MET A 455 33.09 1.84 -7.88
CA MET A 455 32.28 2.37 -8.98
C MET A 455 31.44 1.25 -9.60
N SER A 456 30.11 1.36 -9.48
CA SER A 456 29.18 0.52 -10.24
C SER A 456 28.93 1.13 -11.62
N LEU A 457 28.36 0.35 -12.54
CA LEU A 457 27.95 0.86 -13.86
C LEU A 457 27.01 2.07 -13.73
N LYS A 458 26.13 2.11 -12.72
CA LYS A 458 25.24 3.25 -12.46
C LYS A 458 26.01 4.50 -12.05
N ILE A 459 27.04 4.37 -11.21
CA ILE A 459 27.93 5.47 -10.85
C ILE A 459 28.75 5.93 -12.06
N HIS A 460 29.21 4.98 -12.89
CA HIS A 460 29.92 5.30 -14.14
C HIS A 460 29.06 6.15 -15.09
N PHE A 461 27.76 5.84 -15.24
CA PHE A 461 26.86 6.67 -16.04
C PHE A 461 26.79 8.12 -15.52
N LEU A 462 26.78 8.32 -14.21
CA LEU A 462 26.83 9.67 -13.62
C LEU A 462 28.17 10.37 -13.84
N HIS A 463 29.27 9.62 -13.90
CA HIS A 463 30.61 10.16 -14.10
C HIS A 463 30.90 10.49 -15.57
N SER A 464 30.63 9.56 -16.49
CA SER A 464 31.07 9.61 -17.89
C SER A 464 29.95 9.93 -18.88
N HIS A 465 28.69 9.74 -18.51
CA HIS A 465 27.53 9.85 -19.41
C HIS A 465 26.40 10.66 -18.79
N LEU A 466 26.74 11.74 -18.07
CA LEU A 466 25.76 12.55 -17.36
C LEU A 466 24.73 13.20 -18.30
N ASP A 467 25.14 13.53 -19.53
CA ASP A 467 24.29 14.10 -20.56
C ASP A 467 23.33 13.06 -21.20
N PHE A 468 23.45 11.77 -20.84
CA PHE A 468 22.49 10.73 -21.25
C PHE A 468 21.13 10.88 -20.55
N PHE A 469 21.10 11.49 -19.37
CA PHE A 469 19.86 11.67 -18.62
C PHE A 469 19.04 12.82 -19.22
N PRO A 470 17.71 12.69 -19.40
CA PRO A 470 16.86 13.78 -19.87
C PRO A 470 16.69 14.87 -18.82
N ASP A 471 16.35 16.10 -19.19
CA ASP A 471 16.20 17.22 -18.24
C ASP A 471 15.06 17.01 -17.23
N ASN A 472 14.00 16.34 -17.65
CA ASN A 472 12.92 15.90 -16.77
C ASN A 472 13.08 14.41 -16.43
N CYS A 473 13.96 14.11 -15.47
CA CYS A 473 14.15 12.75 -14.95
C CYS A 473 12.85 12.18 -14.36
N GLY A 474 11.99 13.00 -13.74
CA GLY A 474 10.72 12.54 -13.17
C GLY A 474 9.74 12.03 -14.22
N ALA A 475 9.79 12.59 -15.44
CA ALA A 475 8.97 12.10 -16.55
C ALA A 475 9.28 10.64 -16.85
N VAL A 476 10.53 10.18 -16.72
CA VAL A 476 10.98 8.81 -17.02
C VAL A 476 11.04 7.90 -15.78
N SER A 477 10.25 8.21 -14.75
CA SER A 477 10.25 7.42 -13.51
C SER A 477 9.54 6.06 -13.68
N ASP A 478 10.19 5.00 -13.19
CA ASP A 478 9.65 3.63 -13.20
C ASP A 478 8.65 3.35 -12.06
N GLU A 479 8.02 4.39 -11.51
CA GLU A 479 6.96 4.22 -10.49
C GLU A 479 5.74 3.50 -11.08
N HIS A 480 5.46 3.74 -12.37
CA HIS A 480 4.43 3.02 -13.12
C HIS A 480 4.77 1.53 -13.27
N GLY A 481 6.04 1.17 -13.50
CA GLY A 481 6.47 -0.21 -13.55
C GLY A 481 6.37 -0.92 -12.19
N GLU A 482 6.77 -0.27 -11.09
CA GLU A 482 6.56 -0.81 -9.73
C GLU A 482 5.06 -1.05 -9.43
N ARG A 483 4.19 -0.13 -9.86
CA ARG A 483 2.73 -0.28 -9.69
C ARG A 483 2.18 -1.40 -10.57
N PHE A 484 2.59 -1.48 -11.84
CA PHE A 484 2.20 -2.58 -12.73
C PHE A 484 2.50 -3.94 -12.11
N HIS A 485 3.69 -4.13 -11.51
CA HIS A 485 4.03 -5.40 -10.85
C HIS A 485 3.11 -5.72 -9.65
N GLN A 486 2.68 -4.71 -8.89
CA GLN A 486 1.72 -4.89 -7.79
C GLN A 486 0.32 -5.26 -8.31
N ASP A 487 -0.12 -4.59 -9.36
CA ASP A 487 -1.42 -4.82 -9.99
C ASP A 487 -1.47 -6.22 -10.63
N ILE A 488 -0.44 -6.58 -11.39
CA ILE A 488 -0.32 -7.91 -12.01
C ILE A 488 -0.23 -9.00 -10.96
N SER A 489 0.52 -8.84 -9.87
CA SER A 489 0.54 -9.83 -8.78
C SER A 489 -0.86 -10.04 -8.15
N THR A 490 -1.68 -8.99 -8.13
CA THR A 490 -3.07 -9.09 -7.68
C THR A 490 -3.93 -9.84 -8.70
N MET A 491 -3.72 -9.58 -9.99
CA MET A 491 -4.39 -10.29 -11.08
C MET A 491 -3.99 -11.78 -11.11
N GLU A 492 -2.71 -12.10 -10.96
CA GLU A 492 -2.18 -13.47 -10.84
C GLU A 492 -2.94 -14.28 -9.79
N LYS A 493 -3.11 -13.70 -8.59
CA LYS A 493 -3.84 -14.34 -7.50
C LYS A 493 -5.30 -14.60 -7.85
N ARG A 494 -5.95 -13.66 -8.57
CA ARG A 494 -7.35 -13.81 -9.02
C ARG A 494 -7.49 -14.93 -10.06
N TYR A 495 -6.50 -15.08 -10.93
CA TYR A 495 -6.47 -16.08 -12.00
C TYR A 495 -5.73 -17.36 -11.62
N GLN A 496 -5.41 -17.57 -10.34
CA GLN A 496 -4.73 -18.76 -9.83
C GLN A 496 -3.39 -19.05 -10.56
N GLY A 497 -2.67 -17.99 -10.92
CA GLY A 497 -1.41 -18.07 -11.65
C GLY A 497 -1.55 -18.51 -13.12
N LYS A 498 -2.78 -18.56 -13.68
CA LYS A 498 -2.98 -18.79 -15.11
C LYS A 498 -2.72 -17.52 -15.89
N TRP A 499 -2.01 -17.68 -17.01
CA TRP A 499 -1.62 -16.60 -17.91
C TRP A 499 -2.27 -16.81 -19.26
N ASN A 500 -3.20 -15.94 -19.60
CA ASN A 500 -3.92 -16.02 -20.86
C ASN A 500 -4.39 -14.64 -21.33
N PRO A 501 -4.81 -14.52 -22.60
CA PRO A 501 -5.42 -13.30 -23.14
C PRO A 501 -6.53 -12.74 -22.26
N SER A 502 -7.38 -13.60 -21.70
CA SER A 502 -8.51 -13.21 -20.83
C SER A 502 -8.07 -12.45 -19.57
N MET A 503 -6.96 -12.83 -18.95
CA MET A 503 -6.39 -12.17 -17.77
C MET A 503 -5.88 -10.77 -18.12
N PHE A 504 -5.16 -10.64 -19.24
CA PHE A 504 -4.63 -9.35 -19.71
C PHE A 504 -5.74 -8.40 -20.11
N ALA A 505 -6.74 -8.90 -20.82
CA ALA A 505 -7.94 -8.15 -21.16
C ALA A 505 -8.70 -7.68 -19.90
N ASP A 506 -8.84 -8.53 -18.89
CA ASP A 506 -9.43 -8.14 -17.60
C ASP A 506 -8.60 -7.09 -16.88
N TYR A 507 -7.27 -7.15 -16.99
CA TYR A 507 -6.39 -6.12 -16.43
C TYR A 507 -6.59 -4.78 -17.14
N CYS A 508 -6.56 -4.75 -18.48
CA CYS A 508 -6.80 -3.55 -19.27
C CYS A 508 -8.19 -2.94 -19.00
N TRP A 509 -9.22 -3.77 -18.81
CA TRP A 509 -10.55 -3.29 -18.41
C TRP A 509 -10.53 -2.52 -17.07
N THR A 510 -9.61 -2.86 -16.15
CA THR A 510 -9.46 -2.13 -14.88
C THR A 510 -8.75 -0.78 -15.00
N LEU A 511 -8.13 -0.51 -16.15
CA LEU A 511 -7.42 0.74 -16.41
C LEU A 511 -8.31 1.82 -17.03
N GLY A 512 -9.33 1.43 -17.80
CA GLY A 512 -10.21 2.37 -18.50
C GLY A 512 -11.13 3.19 -17.60
N ARG A 513 -11.72 4.25 -18.18
CA ARG A 513 -12.76 5.10 -17.59
C ARG A 513 -13.91 5.27 -18.55
N ASP A 514 -15.13 5.05 -18.06
CA ASP A 514 -16.33 5.18 -18.89
C ASP A 514 -16.96 6.58 -18.69
N ALA A 515 -16.74 7.19 -17.53
CA ALA A 515 -17.22 8.54 -17.21
C ALA A 515 -16.10 9.45 -16.67
N PRO A 516 -15.08 9.81 -17.48
CA PRO A 516 -13.91 10.58 -17.04
C PRO A 516 -14.26 12.00 -16.53
N GLU A 517 -15.38 12.55 -16.97
CA GLU A 517 -15.89 13.87 -16.58
C GLU A 517 -16.53 13.87 -15.17
N THR A 518 -16.77 12.70 -14.56
CA THR A 518 -17.44 12.62 -13.26
C THR A 518 -16.50 13.05 -12.13
N ILE A 519 -16.83 14.16 -11.47
CA ILE A 519 -16.03 14.73 -10.37
C ILE A 519 -16.29 13.93 -9.08
N HIS A 520 -15.40 13.00 -8.75
CA HIS A 520 -15.42 12.32 -7.46
C HIS A 520 -14.83 13.20 -6.35
N LYS A 521 -15.65 13.56 -5.36
CA LYS A 521 -15.23 14.40 -4.21
C LYS A 521 -14.12 13.78 -3.36
N ARG A 522 -14.00 12.45 -3.36
CA ARG A 522 -12.87 11.73 -2.77
C ARG A 522 -12.11 11.01 -3.87
N THR A 523 -10.93 11.51 -4.16
CA THR A 523 -10.05 10.93 -5.18
C THR A 523 -9.60 9.53 -4.74
N ALA A 524 -9.77 8.54 -5.61
CA ALA A 524 -9.11 7.25 -5.44
C ALA A 524 -7.58 7.48 -5.40
N LYS A 525 -6.85 6.69 -4.59
CA LYS A 525 -5.37 6.77 -4.50
C LYS A 525 -4.63 6.44 -5.80
N ARG A 526 -5.35 6.05 -6.85
CA ARG A 526 -4.83 5.60 -8.12
C ARG A 526 -5.11 6.68 -9.17
N GLN A 527 -4.08 7.43 -9.56
CA GLN A 527 -4.05 8.02 -10.89
C GLN A 527 -4.03 6.84 -11.88
N ARG A 528 -5.11 6.73 -12.64
CA ARG A 528 -5.29 5.77 -13.75
C ARG A 528 -5.15 6.55 -15.05
N ILE A 529 -4.82 5.84 -16.12
CA ILE A 529 -4.43 6.40 -17.43
C ILE A 529 -5.45 7.43 -17.89
#